data_AF-A0AAD5AWS3-F1
#
_entry.id   AF-A0AAD5AWS3-F1
#
_cell.length_a   1.000
_cell.length_b   1.000
_cell.length_c   1.000
_cell.angle_alpha   90.00
_cell.angle_beta   90.00
_cell.angle_gamma   90.00
#
_symmetry.space_group_name_H-M   'P 1'
#
loop_
_entity.id
_entity.type
_entity.pdbx_description
1 polymer ?
#
loop_
_entity_poly.entity_id
_entity_poly.type
_entity_poly.pdbx_seq_one_letter_code
_entity_poly.pdbx_strand_id
1 'polypeptide(L)'
;YKLLAYKAKNGPAPSYLSDLITSRTAPRCLRFSSTARLVPPSLRMSGKYTSRFFSVLAPRWWNELPLAVRTAESLTIFKRRLKTYLF
;
A
#
# COMPACT_ATOMS: atom_id res chain seq x y z
N TYR A 1 6.10 4.50 -7.83
CA TYR A 1 5.86 4.17 -6.40
C TYR A 1 4.77 3.13 -6.12
N LYS A 2 3.62 3.12 -6.81
CA LYS A 2 2.54 2.13 -6.58
C LYS A 2 3.04 0.66 -6.71
N LEU A 3 3.91 0.39 -7.67
CA LEU A 3 4.58 -0.90 -7.83
C LEU A 3 5.54 -1.23 -6.66
N LEU A 4 6.23 -0.22 -6.13
CA LEU A 4 7.15 -0.37 -5.00
C LEU A 4 6.36 -0.69 -3.71
N ALA A 5 5.20 -0.05 -3.51
CA ALA A 5 4.27 -0.37 -2.42
C ALA A 5 3.71 -1.79 -2.54
N TYR A 6 3.38 -2.25 -3.76
CA TYR A 6 2.98 -3.65 -3.98
C TYR A 6 4.11 -4.61 -3.58
N LYS A 7 5.34 -4.35 -4.03
CA LYS A 7 6.50 -5.20 -3.71
C LYS A 7 6.82 -5.20 -2.22
N ALA A 8 6.81 -4.05 -1.57
CA ALA A 8 7.03 -3.92 -0.14
C ALA A 8 5.97 -4.64 0.71
N LYS A 9 4.73 -4.75 0.21
CA LYS A 9 3.65 -5.45 0.90
C LYS A 9 3.58 -6.95 0.60
N ASN A 10 3.73 -7.34 -0.67
CA ASN A 10 3.37 -8.68 -1.17
C ASN A 10 4.55 -9.43 -1.84
N GLY A 11 5.73 -8.82 -1.97
CA GLY A 11 6.84 -9.37 -2.75
C GLY A 11 8.18 -9.34 -2.00
N PRO A 12 9.27 -9.76 -2.66
CA PRO A 12 10.62 -9.71 -2.10
C PRO A 12 11.13 -8.27 -2.15
N ALA A 13 10.73 -7.45 -1.21
CA ALA A 13 11.35 -6.16 -0.98
C ALA A 13 12.47 -6.28 0.06
N PRO A 14 13.53 -5.46 -0.06
CA PRO A 14 14.48 -5.25 1.03
C PRO A 14 13.75 -4.94 2.34
N SER A 15 14.19 -5.54 3.45
CA SER A 15 13.56 -5.39 4.78
C SER A 15 13.32 -3.93 5.17
N TYR A 16 14.28 -3.04 4.86
CA TYR A 16 14.14 -1.60 5.12
C TYR A 16 12.90 -0.98 4.48
N LEU A 17 12.45 -1.46 3.31
CA LEU A 17 11.24 -0.95 2.65
C LEU A 17 9.96 -1.52 3.26
N SER A 18 10.00 -2.79 3.68
CA SER A 18 8.89 -3.44 4.35
C SER A 18 8.64 -2.80 5.72
N ASP A 19 9.70 -2.48 6.46
CA ASP A 19 9.63 -1.82 7.77
C ASP A 19 9.05 -0.40 7.70
N LEU A 20 9.20 0.27 6.55
CA LEU A 20 8.60 1.58 6.29
C LEU A 20 7.09 1.53 6.02
N ILE A 21 6.51 0.35 5.81
CA ILE A 21 5.10 0.18 5.49
C ILE A 21 4.42 -0.71 6.54
N THR A 22 3.52 -0.14 7.32
CA THR A 22 2.68 -0.91 8.23
C THR A 22 1.40 -1.38 7.53
N SER A 23 1.25 -2.69 7.35
CA SER A 23 0.00 -3.29 6.90
C SER A 23 -1.05 -3.21 8.01
N ARG A 24 -2.30 -2.88 7.65
CA ARG A 24 -3.39 -2.87 8.62
C ARG A 24 -3.85 -4.31 8.86
N THR A 25 -3.31 -4.94 9.89
CA THR A 25 -3.85 -6.20 10.41
C THR A 25 -4.90 -5.85 11.45
N ALA A 26 -6.19 -6.06 11.15
CA ALA A 26 -7.20 -5.86 12.18
C ALA A 26 -7.12 -7.01 13.20
N PRO A 27 -7.25 -6.74 14.50
CA PRO A 27 -7.21 -7.75 15.56
C PRO A 27 -8.44 -8.67 15.60
N ARG A 28 -9.50 -8.36 14.85
CA ARG A 28 -10.68 -9.22 14.67
C ARG A 28 -11.08 -9.29 13.21
N CYS A 29 -11.51 -10.48 12.77
CA CYS A 29 -12.14 -10.75 11.48
C CYS A 29 -13.51 -10.05 11.37
N LEU A 30 -13.52 -8.72 11.24
CA LEU A 30 -14.70 -8.01 10.77
C LEU A 30 -14.82 -8.29 9.26
N ARG A 31 -16.05 -8.54 8.77
CA ARG A 31 -16.33 -8.81 7.34
C ARG A 31 -15.84 -7.70 6.38
N PHE A 32 -15.42 -6.55 6.91
CA PHE A 32 -14.86 -5.40 6.19
C PHE A 32 -13.33 -5.22 6.40
N SER A 33 -12.68 -6.12 7.15
CA SER A 33 -11.23 -6.10 7.42
C SER A 33 -10.38 -6.56 6.23
N SER A 34 -10.99 -7.17 5.21
CA SER A 34 -10.29 -7.69 4.02
C SER A 34 -9.96 -6.61 2.98
N THR A 35 -9.73 -5.35 3.41
CA THR A 35 -9.52 -4.25 2.46
C THR A 35 -8.06 -4.08 2.06
N ALA A 36 -7.13 -4.96 2.43
CA ALA A 36 -5.72 -4.90 2.01
C ALA A 36 -5.07 -3.52 2.24
N ARG A 37 -5.50 -2.75 3.26
CA ARG A 37 -5.12 -1.33 3.52
C ARG A 37 -3.78 -1.20 4.22
N LEU A 38 -3.08 -0.12 3.89
CA LEU A 38 -1.87 0.30 4.56
C LEU A 38 -2.23 1.39 5.57
N VAL A 39 -1.61 1.35 6.74
CA VAL A 39 -1.80 2.37 7.77
C VAL A 39 -0.89 3.56 7.43
N PRO A 40 -1.43 4.76 7.22
CA PRO A 40 -0.58 5.93 7.09
C PRO A 40 0.12 6.22 8.43
N PRO A 41 1.39 6.67 8.42
CA PRO A 41 2.07 7.09 9.63
C PRO A 41 1.33 8.25 10.30
N SER A 42 1.50 8.38 11.62
CA SER A 42 0.79 9.38 12.42
C SER A 42 0.92 10.79 11.84
N LEU A 43 -0.18 11.56 11.84
CA LEU A 43 -0.24 12.92 11.31
C LEU A 43 0.78 13.88 11.96
N ARG A 44 1.25 13.57 13.18
CA ARG A 44 2.34 14.32 13.84
C ARG A 44 3.66 14.28 13.07
N MET A 45 3.85 13.23 12.27
CA MET A 45 5.02 13.04 11.43
C MET A 45 4.85 13.69 10.04
N SER A 46 3.73 14.36 9.74
CA SER A 46 3.36 14.87 8.42
C SER A 46 3.66 16.37 8.24
N GLY A 47 4.93 16.76 8.37
CA GLY A 47 5.40 18.08 7.92
C GLY A 47 5.57 18.17 6.39
N LYS A 48 5.79 19.38 5.87
CA LYS A 48 5.98 19.63 4.41
C LYS A 48 7.08 18.74 3.79
N TYR A 49 8.14 18.42 4.53
CA TYR A 49 9.25 17.61 4.05
C TYR A 49 8.97 16.11 4.10
N THR A 50 8.31 15.65 5.16
CA THR A 50 8.03 14.23 5.38
C THR A 50 6.88 13.72 4.52
N SER A 51 6.02 14.62 4.01
CA SER A 51 4.97 14.29 3.03
C SER A 51 5.49 13.64 1.75
N ARG A 52 6.79 13.76 1.46
CA ARG A 52 7.47 13.15 0.30
C ARG A 52 8.06 11.78 0.60
N PHE A 53 8.09 11.37 1.86
CA PHE A 53 8.65 10.08 2.24
C PHE A 53 7.79 8.94 1.74
N PHE A 54 8.46 7.84 1.39
CA PHE A 54 7.81 6.64 0.92
C PHE A 54 6.83 6.09 1.96
N SER A 55 7.18 6.14 3.25
CA SER A 55 6.29 5.72 4.35
C SER A 55 4.99 6.52 4.43
N VAL A 56 4.96 7.77 3.97
CA VAL A 56 3.74 8.61 3.94
C VAL A 56 2.97 8.42 2.64
N LEU A 57 3.68 8.44 1.50
CA LEU A 57 3.06 8.38 0.18
C LEU A 57 2.57 6.99 -0.20
N ALA A 58 3.28 5.93 0.18
CA ALA A 58 2.92 4.56 -0.19
C ALA A 58 1.55 4.17 0.38
N PRO A 59 1.23 4.39 1.67
CA PRO A 59 -0.11 4.11 2.19
C PRO A 59 -1.20 4.94 1.52
N ARG A 60 -0.94 6.23 1.26
CA ARG A 60 -1.90 7.12 0.60
C ARG A 60 -2.27 6.61 -0.80
N TRP A 61 -1.28 6.45 -1.68
CA TRP A 61 -1.51 5.97 -3.04
C TRP A 61 -2.07 4.56 -3.08
N TRP A 62 -1.64 3.69 -2.17
CA TRP A 62 -2.16 2.33 -2.10
C TRP A 62 -3.63 2.31 -1.68
N ASN A 63 -4.03 3.17 -0.75
CA ASN A 63 -5.42 3.24 -0.28
C ASN A 63 -6.36 3.92 -1.30
N GLU A 64 -5.83 4.80 -2.16
CA GLU A 64 -6.55 5.38 -3.30
C GLU A 64 -6.87 4.35 -4.41
N LEU A 65 -6.20 3.20 -4.42
CA LEU A 65 -6.47 2.16 -5.42
C LEU A 65 -7.77 1.39 -5.09
N PRO A 66 -8.54 0.98 -6.12
CA PRO A 66 -9.71 0.14 -5.92
C PRO A 66 -9.30 -1.25 -5.40
N LEU A 67 -10.23 -1.89 -4.68
CA LEU A 67 -9.98 -3.18 -4.02
C LEU A 67 -9.47 -4.24 -5.02
N ALA A 68 -10.08 -4.32 -6.21
CA ALA A 68 -9.72 -5.27 -7.24
C ALA A 68 -8.25 -5.17 -7.70
N VAL A 69 -7.67 -3.96 -7.70
CA VAL A 69 -6.24 -3.79 -8.04
C VAL A 69 -5.37 -4.27 -6.88
N ARG A 70 -5.78 -4.03 -5.64
CA ARG A 70 -4.99 -4.28 -4.43
C ARG A 70 -5.01 -5.74 -3.97
N THR A 71 -6.05 -6.47 -4.33
CA THR A 71 -6.20 -7.92 -4.14
C THR A 71 -5.71 -8.72 -5.35
N ALA A 72 -4.90 -8.11 -6.23
CA ALA A 72 -4.24 -8.86 -7.30
C ALA A 72 -3.32 -9.94 -6.71
N GLU A 73 -3.45 -11.16 -7.23
CA GLU A 73 -2.75 -12.35 -6.75
C GLU A 73 -1.27 -12.37 -7.16
N SER A 74 -0.92 -11.68 -8.25
CA SER A 74 0.43 -11.65 -8.79
C SER A 74 0.81 -10.26 -9.28
N LEU A 75 2.11 -10.03 -9.40
CA LEU A 75 2.66 -8.76 -9.89
C LEU A 75 2.20 -8.46 -11.32
N THR A 76 2.04 -9.48 -12.16
CA THR A 76 1.59 -9.34 -13.55
C THR A 76 0.13 -8.92 -13.60
N ILE A 77 -0.74 -9.55 -12.81
CA ILE A 77 -2.15 -9.18 -12.67
C ILE A 77 -2.28 -7.76 -12.10
N PHE A 78 -1.48 -7.42 -11.09
CA PHE A 78 -1.45 -6.08 -10.51
C PHE A 78 -1.13 -5.01 -11.56
N LYS A 79 -0.05 -5.20 -12.33
CA LYS A 79 0.35 -4.26 -13.39
C LYS A 79 -0.77 -4.09 -14.43
N ARG A 80 -1.40 -5.19 -14.84
CA ARG A 80 -2.51 -5.17 -15.82
C ARG A 80 -3.70 -4.39 -15.27
N ARG A 81 -4.22 -4.74 -14.08
CA ARG A 81 -5.35 -4.04 -13.46
C ARG A 81 -5.04 -2.57 -13.16
N LEU A 82 -3.80 -2.28 -12.76
CA LEU A 82 -3.35 -0.90 -12.51
C LEU A 82 -3.34 -0.08 -13.80
N LYS A 83 -2.89 -0.66 -14.93
CA LYS A 83 -2.94 0.01 -16.23
C LYS A 83 -4.38 0.36 -16.60
N THR A 84 -5.31 -0.59 -16.50
CA THR A 84 -6.74 -0.39 -16.76
C THR A 84 -7.40 0.66 -15.86
N TYR A 85 -6.86 0.88 -14.65
CA TYR A 85 -7.40 1.89 -13.75
C TYR A 85 -6.90 3.31 -14.04
N LEU A 86 -5.73 3.45 -14.67
CA LEU A 86 -5.05 4.73 -14.87
C LEU A 86 -5.11 5.23 -16.32
N PHE A 87 -5.46 4.37 -17.27
CA PHE A 87 -5.59 4.63 -18.70
C PHE A 87 -6.84 3.94 -19.22
#